data_AF-A0A6H1ZGU3-F1
#
_entry.id   AF-A0A6H1ZGU3-F1
#
_cell.length_a   1.000
_cell.length_b   1.000
_cell.length_c   1.000
_cell.angle_alpha   90.00
_cell.angle_beta   90.00
_cell.angle_gamma   90.00
#
_symmetry.space_group_name_H-M   'P 1'
#
loop_
_entity.id
_entity.type
_entity.pdbx_description
1 polymer ?
#
loop_
_entity_poly.entity_id
_entity_poly.type
_entity_poly.pdbx_seq_one_letter_code
_entity_poly.pdbx_strand_id
1 'polypeptide(L)'
;MGDKHFRELVGQAKELGATGISPFGYGEPLLDEHLWVKLIYCGDFHTNITTNASLLDPDTSRILLASGLKQIRFSAHGMGANYERVHKRLRWMEFIANVSEFIRINNDVFGHSCTTEVSVIPMHGESVQQIVDFWKPMVDFLEVWRPHNWTDGKDFRP
;
A
#
# COMPACT_ATOMS: atom_id res chain seq x y z
N MET A 1 -4.48 -6.84 -17.07
CA MET A 1 -3.74 -6.34 -18.25
C MET A 1 -2.61 -7.31 -18.55
N GLY A 2 -2.42 -7.71 -19.81
CA GLY A 2 -1.34 -8.63 -20.16
C GLY A 2 0.04 -7.96 -20.10
N ASP A 3 1.08 -8.75 -19.82
CA ASP A 3 2.44 -8.27 -19.58
C ASP A 3 3.03 -7.45 -20.74
N LYS A 4 2.72 -7.82 -21.99
CA LYS A 4 3.19 -7.09 -23.18
C LYS A 4 2.71 -5.64 -23.15
N HIS A 5 1.42 -5.43 -22.87
CA HIS A 5 0.85 -4.08 -22.86
C HIS A 5 1.39 -3.25 -21.69
N PHE A 6 1.59 -3.86 -20.52
CA PHE A 6 2.25 -3.19 -19.39
C PHE A 6 3.64 -2.67 -19.77
N ARG A 7 4.44 -3.52 -20.43
CA ARG A 7 5.81 -3.18 -20.82
C ARG A 7 5.88 -2.02 -21.81
N GLU A 8 4.94 -1.99 -22.76
CA GLU A 8 4.78 -0.88 -23.72
C GLU A 8 4.46 0.43 -23.00
N LEU A 9 3.51 0.42 -22.05
CA LEU A 9 3.14 1.62 -21.28
C LEU A 9 4.28 2.14 -20.41
N VAL A 10 5.02 1.25 -19.74
CA VAL A 10 6.21 1.63 -18.96
C VAL A 10 7.31 2.22 -19.85
N GLY A 11 7.49 1.68 -21.07
CA GLY A 11 8.40 2.25 -22.07
C GLY A 11 8.02 3.68 -22.45
N GLN A 12 6.75 3.89 -22.79
CA GLN A 12 6.23 5.23 -23.12
C GLN A 12 6.35 6.21 -21.93
N ALA A 13 6.04 5.75 -20.71
CA ALA A 13 6.20 6.58 -19.51
C ALA A 13 7.65 7.01 -19.32
N LYS A 14 8.62 6.12 -19.60
CA LYS A 14 10.05 6.44 -19.55
C LYS A 14 10.43 7.50 -20.59
N GLU A 15 9.96 7.36 -21.82
CA GLU A 15 10.20 8.34 -22.90
C GLU A 15 9.62 9.72 -22.56
N LEU A 16 8.48 9.77 -21.86
CA LEU A 16 7.84 10.99 -21.39
C LEU A 16 8.48 11.58 -20.12
N GLY A 17 9.52 10.95 -19.57
CA GLY A 17 10.25 11.44 -18.40
C GLY A 17 9.57 11.15 -17.06
N ALA A 18 8.66 10.18 -17.00
CA ALA A 18 8.12 9.72 -15.72
C ALA A 18 9.24 9.14 -14.85
N THR A 19 9.11 9.29 -13.53
CA THR A 19 10.09 8.81 -12.54
C THR A 19 9.54 7.75 -11.60
N GLY A 20 8.22 7.57 -11.58
CA GLY A 20 7.55 6.56 -10.76
C GLY A 20 6.43 5.86 -11.52
N ILE A 21 6.19 4.61 -11.13
CA ILE A 21 5.12 3.77 -11.65
C ILE A 21 4.37 3.17 -10.47
N SER A 22 3.04 3.24 -10.51
CA SER A 22 2.18 2.59 -9.52
C SER A 22 1.37 1.48 -10.18
N PRO A 23 1.84 0.23 -10.17
CA PRO A 23 1.07 -0.89 -10.68
C PRO A 23 -0.16 -1.10 -9.80
N PHE A 24 -1.35 -0.94 -10.40
CA PHE A 24 -2.61 -1.17 -9.71
C PHE A 24 -3.57 -1.96 -10.61
N GLY A 25 -4.37 -2.83 -10.00
CA GLY A 25 -5.36 -3.64 -10.67
C GLY A 25 -6.27 -4.35 -9.67
N TYR A 26 -7.45 -4.79 -10.12
CA TYR A 26 -8.39 -5.65 -9.38
C TYR A 26 -8.86 -5.16 -7.99
N GLY A 27 -8.54 -3.94 -7.59
CA GLY A 27 -8.82 -3.42 -6.24
C GLY A 27 -7.81 -3.89 -5.18
N GLU A 28 -7.01 -4.92 -5.47
CA GLU A 28 -5.90 -5.40 -4.63
C GLU A 28 -4.75 -5.85 -5.56
N PRO A 29 -3.60 -5.15 -5.56
CA PRO A 29 -2.50 -5.47 -6.47
C PRO A 29 -1.93 -6.88 -6.28
N LEU A 30 -2.00 -7.47 -5.08
CA LEU A 30 -1.48 -8.81 -4.83
C LEU A 30 -2.31 -9.94 -5.46
N LEU A 31 -3.48 -9.64 -6.04
CA LEU A 31 -4.22 -10.59 -6.88
C LEU A 31 -3.61 -10.76 -8.29
N ASP A 32 -2.67 -9.89 -8.67
CA ASP A 32 -1.95 -10.00 -9.92
C ASP A 32 -0.77 -10.97 -9.75
N GLU A 33 -0.95 -12.21 -10.21
CA GLU A 33 0.08 -13.27 -10.19
C GLU A 33 1.35 -12.89 -10.98
N HIS A 34 1.37 -11.79 -11.71
CA HIS A 34 2.55 -11.30 -12.42
C HIS A 34 3.08 -9.97 -11.86
N LEU A 35 2.62 -9.53 -10.68
CA LEU A 35 3.04 -8.26 -10.09
C LEU A 35 4.56 -8.17 -9.92
N TRP A 36 5.22 -9.21 -9.43
CA TRP A 36 6.68 -9.21 -9.24
C TRP A 36 7.44 -9.09 -10.56
N VAL A 37 6.97 -9.74 -11.63
CA VAL A 37 7.55 -9.61 -12.97
C VAL A 37 7.44 -8.16 -13.47
N LYS A 38 6.31 -7.51 -13.20
CA LYS A 38 6.06 -6.11 -13.55
C LYS A 38 6.98 -5.16 -12.76
N LEU A 39 7.15 -5.40 -11.45
CA LEU A 39 8.08 -4.65 -10.61
C LEU A 39 9.53 -4.78 -11.10
N ILE A 40 9.97 -6.00 -11.40
CA ILE A 40 11.32 -6.23 -11.98
C ILE A 40 11.49 -5.48 -13.30
N TYR A 41 10.47 -5.47 -14.16
CA TYR A 41 10.54 -4.75 -15.43
C TYR A 41 10.63 -3.23 -15.25
N CYS A 42 10.00 -2.68 -14.21
CA CYS A 42 10.11 -1.26 -13.89
C CYS A 42 11.55 -0.83 -13.54
N GLY A 43 12.42 -1.73 -13.06
CA GLY A 43 13.84 -1.41 -12.82
C GLY A 43 14.02 -0.19 -11.91
N ASP A 44 14.62 0.88 -12.43
CA ASP A 44 14.96 2.09 -11.67
C ASP A 44 13.79 3.03 -11.37
N PHE A 45 12.59 2.76 -11.89
CA PHE A 45 11.41 3.54 -11.53
C PHE A 45 11.13 3.46 -10.03
N HIS A 46 10.66 4.57 -9.45
CA HIS A 46 10.09 4.56 -8.11
C HIS A 46 8.75 3.82 -8.13
N THR A 47 8.76 2.54 -7.76
CA THR A 47 7.56 1.69 -7.77
C THR A 47 6.81 1.80 -6.45
N ASN A 48 5.50 2.01 -6.54
CA ASN A 48 4.59 2.12 -5.39
C ASN A 48 3.39 1.20 -5.58
N ILE A 49 2.97 0.50 -4.53
CA ILE A 49 1.69 -0.22 -4.51
C ILE A 49 0.88 0.15 -3.28
N THR A 50 -0.45 0.12 -3.39
CA THR A 50 -1.36 0.24 -2.24
C THR A 50 -2.12 -1.07 -2.06
N THR A 51 -2.00 -1.70 -0.89
CA THR A 51 -2.56 -3.03 -0.59
C THR A 51 -3.38 -3.01 0.70
N ASN A 52 -4.37 -3.87 0.79
CA ASN A 52 -5.09 -4.19 2.03
C ASN A 52 -4.33 -5.22 2.89
N ALA A 53 -3.15 -5.66 2.47
CA ALA A 53 -2.26 -6.62 3.16
C ALA A 53 -2.84 -8.02 3.42
N SER A 54 -4.06 -8.33 2.96
CA SER A 54 -4.70 -9.63 3.23
C SER A 54 -4.01 -10.82 2.57
N LEU A 55 -3.25 -10.57 1.49
CA LEU A 55 -2.48 -11.57 0.75
C LEU A 55 -0.98 -11.49 1.03
N LEU A 56 -0.57 -10.70 2.03
CA LEU A 56 0.82 -10.70 2.48
C LEU A 56 1.05 -11.86 3.44
N ASP A 57 2.13 -12.56 3.16
CA ASP A 57 2.75 -13.59 3.99
C ASP A 57 4.29 -13.44 3.85
N PRO A 58 5.09 -14.23 4.58
CA PRO A 58 6.55 -14.11 4.51
C PRO A 58 7.13 -14.33 3.10
N ASP A 59 6.52 -15.15 2.26
CA ASP A 59 7.06 -15.50 0.95
C ASP A 59 6.74 -14.42 -0.09
N THR A 60 5.49 -13.99 -0.15
CA THR A 60 5.04 -12.86 -0.96
C THR A 60 5.78 -11.57 -0.58
N SER A 61 5.99 -11.32 0.72
CA SER A 61 6.76 -10.16 1.20
C SER A 61 8.20 -10.18 0.66
N ARG A 62 8.89 -11.32 0.74
CA ARG A 62 10.24 -11.49 0.19
C ARG A 62 10.27 -11.32 -1.32
N ILE A 63 9.28 -11.88 -2.03
CA ILE A 63 9.17 -11.77 -3.49
C ILE A 63 9.03 -10.30 -3.90
N LEU A 64 8.15 -9.53 -3.26
CA LEU A 64 7.94 -8.11 -3.56
C LEU A 64 9.21 -7.28 -3.32
N LEU A 65 9.86 -7.48 -2.17
CA LEU A 65 11.10 -6.78 -1.81
C LEU A 65 12.24 -7.13 -2.77
N ALA A 66 12.45 -8.42 -3.06
CA ALA A 66 13.46 -8.89 -4.01
C ALA A 66 13.19 -8.40 -5.45
N SER A 67 11.93 -8.11 -5.78
CA SER A 67 11.53 -7.55 -7.09
C SER A 67 11.79 -6.06 -7.22
N GLY A 68 12.32 -5.41 -6.18
CA GLY A 68 12.70 -4.00 -6.21
C GLY A 68 11.58 -3.03 -5.91
N LEU A 69 10.50 -3.45 -5.23
CA LEU A 69 9.45 -2.55 -4.75
C LEU A 69 10.06 -1.42 -3.91
N LYS A 70 9.79 -0.16 -4.28
CA LYS A 70 10.36 1.01 -3.60
C LYS A 70 9.48 1.57 -2.48
N GLN A 71 8.17 1.44 -2.63
CA GLN A 71 7.20 1.92 -1.64
C GLN A 71 5.99 0.99 -1.57
N ILE A 72 5.54 0.72 -0.35
CA ILE A 72 4.29 0.03 -0.08
C ILE A 72 3.42 0.87 0.85
N ARG A 73 2.15 1.02 0.47
CA ARG A 73 1.14 1.70 1.25
C ARG A 73 0.09 0.70 1.73
N PHE A 74 -0.14 0.65 3.02
CA PHE A 74 -1.17 -0.18 3.64
C PHE A 74 -2.46 0.62 3.84
N SER A 75 -3.58 0.14 3.31
CA SER A 75 -4.88 0.81 3.45
C SER A 75 -5.58 0.39 4.74
N ALA A 76 -5.49 1.24 5.76
CA ALA A 76 -6.04 1.01 7.10
C ALA A 76 -7.17 2.00 7.43
N HIS A 77 -8.25 1.98 6.65
CA HIS A 77 -9.45 2.77 6.96
C HIS A 77 -10.14 2.28 8.24
N GLY A 78 -10.10 3.10 9.29
CA GLY A 78 -10.49 2.71 10.64
C GLY A 78 -9.44 1.89 11.39
N MET A 79 -9.61 1.76 12.71
CA MET A 79 -8.83 0.88 13.58
C MET A 79 -9.72 -0.17 14.26
N GLY A 80 -9.17 -1.34 14.56
CA GLY A 80 -9.87 -2.38 15.32
C GLY A 80 -11.21 -2.76 14.69
N ALA A 81 -12.30 -2.63 15.46
CA ALA A 81 -13.64 -2.94 14.96
C ALA A 81 -14.11 -2.02 13.82
N ASN A 82 -13.64 -0.76 13.77
CA ASN A 82 -13.99 0.14 12.67
C ASN A 82 -13.30 -0.27 11.38
N TYR A 83 -12.05 -0.76 11.46
CA TYR A 83 -11.38 -1.38 10.32
C TYR A 83 -12.18 -2.55 9.77
N GLU A 84 -12.59 -3.50 10.62
CA GLU A 84 -13.34 -4.70 10.18
C GLU A 84 -14.72 -4.36 9.60
N ARG A 85 -15.33 -3.24 10.02
CA ARG A 85 -16.60 -2.73 9.46
C ARG A 85 -16.41 -2.17 8.05
N VAL A 86 -15.32 -1.46 7.79
CA VAL A 86 -15.00 -0.89 6.48
C VAL A 86 -14.49 -1.97 5.53
N HIS A 87 -13.49 -2.72 5.97
CA HIS A 87 -12.83 -3.79 5.23
C HIS A 87 -13.52 -5.12 5.49
N LYS A 88 -14.77 -5.25 5.04
CA LYS A 88 -15.59 -6.45 5.26
C LYS A 88 -14.81 -7.71 4.92
N ARG A 89 -14.85 -8.69 5.84
CA ARG A 89 -14.15 -9.99 5.78
C ARG A 89 -12.64 -9.95 6.04
N LEU A 90 -12.04 -8.78 6.25
CA LEU A 90 -10.68 -8.67 6.77
C LEU A 90 -10.73 -8.51 8.30
N ARG A 91 -9.71 -9.03 8.98
CA ARG A 91 -9.58 -8.97 10.44
C ARG A 91 -8.46 -8.03 10.81
N TRP A 92 -8.70 -7.16 11.80
CA TRP A 92 -7.72 -6.16 12.21
C TRP A 92 -6.41 -6.80 12.67
N MET A 93 -6.49 -7.86 13.47
CA MET A 93 -5.30 -8.53 14.01
C MET A 93 -4.46 -9.20 12.91
N GLU A 94 -5.12 -9.78 11.90
CA GLU A 94 -4.43 -10.37 10.74
C GLU A 94 -3.75 -9.29 9.90
N PHE A 95 -4.44 -8.18 9.65
CA PHE A 95 -3.87 -7.02 8.97
C PHE A 95 -2.60 -6.51 9.69
N ILE A 96 -2.68 -6.29 11.01
CA ILE A 96 -1.53 -5.85 11.80
C ILE A 96 -0.39 -6.88 11.77
N ALA A 97 -0.69 -8.17 11.85
CA ALA A 97 0.32 -9.23 11.78
C ALA A 97 1.04 -9.22 10.44
N ASN A 98 0.31 -9.13 9.34
CA ASN A 98 0.86 -9.13 7.97
C ASN A 98 1.71 -7.87 7.71
N VAL A 99 1.22 -6.69 8.11
CA VAL A 99 1.98 -5.43 8.01
C VAL A 99 3.26 -5.50 8.84
N SER A 100 3.17 -5.96 10.09
CA SER A 100 4.32 -6.06 10.99
C SER A 100 5.38 -7.04 10.46
N GLU A 101 4.95 -8.19 9.92
CA GLU A 101 5.87 -9.17 9.36
C GLU A 101 6.55 -8.67 8.07
N PHE A 102 5.81 -7.95 7.20
CA PHE A 102 6.42 -7.29 6.04
C PHE A 102 7.51 -6.29 6.48
N ILE A 103 7.18 -5.40 7.42
CA ILE A 103 8.12 -4.38 7.94
C ILE A 103 9.36 -5.06 8.54
N ARG A 104 9.15 -6.12 9.32
CA ARG A 104 10.23 -6.90 9.92
C ARG A 104 11.15 -7.50 8.86
N ILE A 105 10.60 -8.15 7.83
CA ILE A 105 11.39 -8.72 6.73
C ILE A 105 12.13 -7.62 5.97
N ASN A 106 11.47 -6.50 5.66
CA ASN A 106 12.09 -5.36 4.99
C ASN A 106 13.30 -4.84 5.77
N ASN A 107 13.17 -4.66 7.08
CA ASN A 107 14.24 -4.14 7.93
C ASN A 107 15.36 -5.16 8.14
N ASP A 108 15.02 -6.39 8.56
CA ASP A 108 15.99 -7.39 9.00
C ASP A 108 16.74 -8.05 7.83
N VAL A 109 16.05 -8.27 6.71
CA VAL A 109 16.59 -9.08 5.58
C VAL A 109 16.99 -8.20 4.40
N PHE A 110 16.23 -7.15 4.11
CA PHE A 110 16.45 -6.30 2.94
C PHE A 110 17.05 -4.93 3.27
N GLY A 111 17.41 -4.69 4.53
CA GLY A 111 18.08 -3.45 4.95
C GLY A 111 17.23 -2.20 4.71
N HIS A 112 15.92 -2.31 4.92
CA HIS A 112 14.96 -1.22 4.74
C HIS A 112 14.92 -0.69 3.29
N SER A 113 14.92 -1.58 2.29
CA SER A 113 14.95 -1.21 0.88
C SER A 113 13.65 -0.63 0.34
N CYS A 114 12.53 -0.84 1.05
CA CYS A 114 11.20 -0.37 0.66
C CYS A 114 10.65 0.57 1.73
N THR A 115 10.18 1.75 1.31
CA THR A 115 9.48 2.69 2.19
C THR A 115 8.09 2.17 2.54
N THR A 116 7.75 2.22 3.82
CA THR A 116 6.47 1.74 4.35
C THR A 116 5.57 2.91 4.73
N GLU A 117 4.33 2.86 4.28
CA GLU A 117 3.35 3.90 4.55
C GLU A 117 2.03 3.28 5.00
N VAL A 118 1.32 3.93 5.92
CA VAL A 118 -0.08 3.59 6.21
C VAL A 118 -0.96 4.77 5.83
N SER A 119 -2.03 4.50 5.10
CA SER A 119 -3.09 5.46 4.81
C SER A 119 -4.34 5.11 5.60
N VAL A 120 -4.78 6.03 6.47
CA VAL A 120 -5.91 5.86 7.39
C VAL A 120 -6.97 6.92 7.08
N ILE A 121 -8.23 6.49 7.05
CA ILE A 121 -9.37 7.40 7.17
C ILE A 121 -9.97 7.15 8.57
N PRO A 122 -9.99 8.14 9.49
CA PRO A 122 -10.64 7.99 10.77
C PRO A 122 -12.14 7.75 10.56
N MET A 123 -12.67 6.69 11.19
CA MET A 123 -14.07 6.29 11.04
C MET A 123 -14.80 6.41 12.37
N HIS A 124 -16.09 6.75 12.31
CA HIS A 124 -16.98 6.71 13.48
C HIS A 124 -16.46 7.48 14.72
N GLY A 125 -15.83 8.64 14.51
CA GLY A 125 -15.36 9.51 15.59
C GLY A 125 -14.03 9.08 16.22
N GLU A 126 -13.25 8.22 15.56
CA GLU A 126 -11.90 7.89 15.99
C GLU A 126 -11.03 9.12 16.20
N SER A 127 -10.24 9.10 17.27
CA SER A 127 -9.28 10.15 17.55
C SER A 127 -8.10 10.05 16.58
N VAL A 128 -7.88 11.11 15.82
CA VAL A 128 -6.68 11.26 14.96
C VAL A 128 -5.41 11.10 15.79
N GLN A 129 -5.38 11.59 17.04
CA GLN A 129 -4.21 11.44 17.90
C GLN A 129 -3.92 9.97 18.22
N GLN A 130 -4.96 9.17 18.52
CA GLN A 130 -4.78 7.74 18.78
C GLN A 130 -4.26 6.99 17.54
N ILE A 131 -4.74 7.36 16.35
CA ILE A 131 -4.25 6.81 15.07
C ILE A 131 -2.78 7.15 14.88
N VAL A 132 -2.40 8.40 15.15
CA VAL A 132 -1.01 8.86 15.04
C VAL A 132 -0.10 8.15 16.03
N ASP A 133 -0.48 8.08 17.30
CA ASP A 133 0.30 7.45 18.35
C ASP A 133 0.53 5.97 18.09
N PHE A 134 -0.46 5.30 17.47
CA PHE A 134 -0.35 3.89 17.11
C PHE A 134 0.56 3.65 15.88
N TRP A 135 0.35 4.38 14.78
CA TRP A 135 1.02 4.07 13.51
C TRP A 135 2.38 4.72 13.34
N LYS A 136 2.57 5.96 13.84
CA LYS A 136 3.81 6.72 13.66
C LYS A 136 5.08 5.98 14.13
N PRO A 137 5.08 5.16 15.20
CA PRO A 137 6.28 4.39 15.56
C PRO A 137 6.52 3.14 14.69
N MET A 138 5.55 2.72 13.87
CA MET A 138 5.61 1.46 13.11
C MET A 138 6.04 1.64 11.65
N VAL A 139 5.72 2.77 11.02
CA VAL A 139 5.92 3.00 9.57
C VAL A 139 6.66 4.31 9.32
N ASP A 140 7.26 4.42 8.13
CA ASP A 140 8.03 5.60 7.73
C ASP A 140 7.13 6.82 7.50
N PHE A 141 5.96 6.57 6.92
CA PHE A 141 4.97 7.61 6.63
C PHE A 141 3.58 7.22 7.11
N LEU A 142 2.88 8.18 7.70
CA LEU A 142 1.48 8.06 8.06
C LEU A 142 0.68 9.15 7.36
N GLU A 143 -0.31 8.73 6.60
CA GLU A 143 -1.22 9.59 5.87
C GLU A 143 -2.62 9.47 6.48
N VAL A 144 -3.09 10.52 7.15
CA VAL A 144 -4.44 10.55 7.74
C VAL A 144 -5.36 11.40 6.86
N TRP A 145 -6.25 10.74 6.12
CA TRP A 145 -7.22 11.39 5.26
C TRP A 145 -8.52 11.68 6.00
N ARG A 146 -9.15 12.82 5.67
CA ARG A 146 -10.56 13.04 6.00
C ARG A 146 -11.43 12.43 4.91
N PRO A 147 -12.55 11.76 5.22
CA PRO A 147 -13.47 11.26 4.20
C PRO A 147 -13.82 12.38 3.20
N HIS A 148 -13.66 12.10 1.91
CA HIS A 148 -14.04 13.01 0.84
C HIS A 148 -15.21 12.39 0.08
N ASN A 149 -16.31 13.11 0.03
CA ASN A 149 -17.53 12.70 -0.63
C ASN A 149 -17.37 13.07 -2.11
N TRP A 150 -17.45 12.10 -3.02
CA TRP A 150 -17.32 12.36 -4.47
C TRP A 150 -18.53 13.13 -5.04
N THR A 151 -19.65 13.15 -4.31
CA THR A 151 -20.92 13.78 -4.69
C THR A 151 -21.25 15.07 -3.92
N ASP A 152 -20.82 15.18 -2.65
CA ASP A 152 -21.26 16.22 -1.70
C ASP A 152 -20.07 16.94 -1.02
N GLY A 153 -18.87 16.84 -1.60
CA GLY A 153 -17.62 17.42 -1.09
C GLY A 153 -17.54 18.95 -1.05
N LYS A 154 -18.65 19.68 -1.23
CA LYS A 154 -18.69 21.14 -1.06
C LYS A 154 -18.74 21.57 0.41
N ASP A 155 -19.34 20.77 1.28
CA ASP A 155 -19.56 21.18 2.68
C ASP A 155 -18.40 20.77 3.62
N PHE A 156 -17.36 20.11 3.10
CA PHE A 156 -16.23 19.60 3.88
C PHE A 156 -14.91 20.35 3.68
N ARG A 157 -14.93 21.49 2.98
CA ARG A 157 -13.76 22.39 2.86
C ARG A 157 -14.10 23.75 3.48
N PRO A 158 -13.54 24.12 4.64
CA PRO A 158 -13.52 25.52 5.07
C PRO A 158 -12.66 26.36 4.11
#